data_AF-A0A843FG22-F1
#
_entry.id   AF-A0A843FG22-F1
#
_cell.length_a   1.000
_cell.length_b   1.000
_cell.length_c   1.000
_cell.angle_alpha   90.00
_cell.angle_beta   90.00
_cell.angle_gamma   90.00
#
_symmetry.space_group_name_H-M   'P 1'
#
loop_
_entity.id
_entity.type
_entity.pdbx_description
1 polymer ?
#
loop_
_entity_poly.entity_id
_entity_poly.type
_entity_poly.pdbx_seq_one_letter_code
_entity_poly.pdbx_strand_id
1 'polypeptide(L)'
;MYYKTKINDIVRISPSRFGEDLEGVAIQTLNETYEGRLDKKLGLLICVNAIDEIGEGRLIMGDGAAYHNVVFEAIFFKPEQHEIFDGEVIDIVDYGAFV
;
A
#
# COMPACT_ATOMS: atom_id res chain seq x y z
N MET A 1 13.76 2.14 9.44
CA MET A 1 14.11 2.13 8.00
C MET A 1 12.90 1.86 7.10
N TYR A 2 13.09 1.94 5.77
CA TYR A 2 12.10 1.51 4.77
C TYR A 2 12.29 0.03 4.40
N TYR A 3 11.20 -0.72 4.27
CA TYR A 3 11.22 -2.13 3.92
C TYR A 3 10.31 -2.40 2.73
N LYS A 4 10.75 -3.28 1.83
CA LYS A 4 9.94 -3.79 0.73
C LYS A 4 9.42 -5.16 1.11
N THR A 5 8.11 -5.35 1.01
CA THR A 5 7.47 -6.65 1.29
C THR A 5 6.48 -6.98 0.18
N LYS A 6 6.41 -8.27 -0.17
CA LYS A 6 5.41 -8.79 -1.12
C LYS A 6 4.16 -9.21 -0.36
N ILE A 7 3.01 -8.73 -0.82
CA ILE A 7 1.70 -9.02 -0.24
C ILE A 7 0.83 -9.63 -1.33
N ASN A 8 0.06 -10.65 -0.96
CA ASN A 8 -0.97 -11.22 -1.81
C ASN A 8 -2.32 -10.79 -1.27
N ASP A 9 -3.10 -10.08 -2.09
CA ASP A 9 -4.44 -9.62 -1.73
C ASP A 9 -5.38 -9.60 -2.93
N ILE A 10 -6.68 -9.43 -2.65
CA ILE A 10 -7.74 -9.39 -3.67
C ILE A 10 -8.12 -7.94 -3.94
N VAL A 11 -7.92 -7.50 -5.18
CA VAL A 11 -8.32 -6.17 -5.65
C VAL A 11 -9.68 -6.26 -6.34
N ARG A 12 -10.61 -5.41 -5.89
CA ARG A 12 -11.92 -5.23 -6.53
C ARG A 12 -11.84 -4.14 -7.58
N ILE A 13 -11.98 -4.50 -8.85
CA ILE A 13 -11.99 -3.56 -9.97
C ILE A 13 -13.44 -3.30 -10.39
N SER A 14 -13.85 -2.04 -10.29
CA SER A 14 -15.20 -1.61 -10.67
C SER A 14 -15.42 -1.74 -12.18
N PRO A 15 -16.63 -2.14 -12.64
CA PRO A 15 -16.92 -2.30 -14.07
C PRO A 15 -16.70 -1.03 -14.89
N SER A 16 -16.88 0.14 -14.27
CA SER A 16 -16.67 1.44 -14.92
C SER A 16 -15.23 1.69 -15.35
N ARG A 17 -14.25 0.98 -14.76
CA ARG A 17 -12.83 1.06 -15.12
C ARG A 17 -12.39 -0.08 -16.03
N PHE A 18 -13.33 -0.89 -16.54
CA PHE A 18 -13.01 -1.95 -17.49
C PHE A 18 -12.59 -1.33 -18.82
N GLY A 19 -11.44 -1.77 -19.34
CA GLY A 19 -10.82 -1.24 -20.57
C GLY A 19 -9.67 -0.26 -20.32
N GLU A 20 -9.47 0.18 -19.08
CA GLU A 20 -8.24 0.85 -18.65
C GLU A 20 -7.11 -0.17 -18.44
N ASP A 21 -5.88 0.32 -18.29
CA ASP A 21 -4.74 -0.52 -17.96
C ASP A 21 -4.94 -1.19 -16.58
N LEU A 22 -5.00 -2.52 -16.58
CA LEU A 22 -5.33 -3.32 -15.41
C LEU A 22 -4.33 -3.09 -14.27
N GLU A 23 -3.04 -3.00 -14.64
CA GLU A 23 -1.96 -2.80 -13.68
C GLU A 23 -2.04 -1.42 -13.05
N GLY A 24 -2.19 -0.36 -13.85
CA GLY A 24 -2.39 1.00 -13.36
C GLY A 24 -3.61 1.14 -12.44
N VAL A 25 -4.75 0.58 -12.81
CA VAL A 25 -5.97 0.61 -11.98
C VAL A 25 -5.78 -0.16 -10.68
N ALA A 26 -5.10 -1.31 -10.73
CA ALA A 26 -4.82 -2.10 -9.53
C ALA A 26 -3.87 -1.37 -8.57
N ILE A 27 -2.79 -0.75 -9.07
CA ILE A 27 -1.87 0.07 -8.26
C ILE A 27 -2.63 1.24 -7.62
N GLN A 28 -3.47 1.94 -8.37
CA GLN A 28 -4.23 3.07 -7.83
C GLN A 28 -5.20 2.60 -6.73
N THR A 29 -5.97 1.54 -6.99
CA THR A 29 -6.94 0.99 -6.03
C THR A 29 -6.25 0.50 -4.76
N LEU A 30 -5.09 -0.15 -4.91
CA LEU A 30 -4.29 -0.61 -3.77
C LEU A 30 -3.74 0.57 -2.96
N ASN A 31 -3.17 1.59 -3.61
CA ASN A 31 -2.69 2.78 -2.90
C ASN A 31 -3.84 3.48 -2.16
N GLU A 32 -4.99 3.71 -2.78
CA GLU A 32 -6.16 4.31 -2.11
C GLU A 32 -6.64 3.50 -0.89
N THR A 33 -6.47 2.17 -0.92
CA THR A 33 -6.91 1.26 0.16
C THR A 33 -5.90 1.16 1.30
N TYR A 34 -4.61 1.21 0.97
CA TYR A 34 -3.52 0.84 1.88
C TYR A 34 -2.66 2.02 2.34
N GLU A 35 -2.62 3.12 1.60
CA GLU A 35 -1.86 4.31 1.96
C GLU A 35 -2.23 4.79 3.38
N GLY A 36 -1.21 4.97 4.22
CA GLY A 36 -1.39 5.44 5.59
C GLY A 36 -1.91 4.39 6.58
N ARG A 37 -2.10 3.12 6.18
CA ARG A 37 -2.43 2.05 7.15
C ARG A 37 -1.22 1.70 8.01
N LEU A 38 -1.46 1.59 9.31
CA LEU A 38 -0.48 1.10 10.28
C LEU A 38 -0.72 -0.38 10.59
N ASP A 39 0.24 -1.23 10.26
CA ASP A 39 0.29 -2.62 10.68
C ASP A 39 1.26 -2.78 11.85
N LYS A 40 0.86 -3.53 12.89
CA LYS A 40 1.69 -3.72 14.11
C LYS A 40 2.98 -4.48 13.84
N LYS A 41 3.03 -5.34 12.82
CA LYS A 41 4.19 -6.16 12.48
C LYS A 41 5.03 -5.50 11.40
N LEU A 42 4.39 -5.00 10.33
CA LEU A 42 5.07 -4.48 9.14
C LEU A 42 5.41 -2.98 9.25
N GLY A 43 4.66 -2.21 10.06
CA GLY A 43 4.86 -0.76 10.21
C GLY A 43 3.83 0.05 9.43
N LEU A 44 4.18 1.30 9.13
CA LEU A 44 3.35 2.21 8.34
C LEU A 44 3.49 1.90 6.85
N LEU A 45 2.39 1.63 6.16
CA LEU A 45 2.39 1.45 4.72
C LEU A 45 2.40 2.82 4.03
N ILE A 46 3.42 3.07 3.21
CA ILE A 46 3.57 4.33 2.47
C ILE A 46 2.84 4.21 1.14
N CYS A 47 3.29 3.27 0.30
CA CYS A 47 2.74 3.09 -1.03
C CYS A 47 3.00 1.68 -1.56
N VAL A 48 2.25 1.32 -2.59
CA VAL A 48 2.49 0.16 -3.44
C VAL A 48 3.43 0.57 -4.57
N ASN A 49 4.59 -0.09 -4.66
CA ASN A 49 5.65 0.23 -5.61
C ASN A 49 5.41 -0.41 -6.99
N ALA A 50 5.05 -1.70 -7.01
CA ALA A 50 4.87 -2.46 -8.24
C ALA A 50 3.96 -3.66 -8.03
N ILE A 51 3.37 -4.16 -9.11
CA ILE A 51 2.64 -5.43 -9.12
C ILE A 51 3.56 -6.50 -9.73
N ASP A 52 3.72 -7.62 -9.04
CA ASP A 52 4.49 -8.76 -9.53
C ASP A 52 3.62 -9.69 -10.39
N GLU A 53 2.41 -10.00 -9.92
CA GLU A 53 1.52 -10.95 -10.58
C GLU A 53 0.06 -10.53 -10.44
N ILE A 54 -0.70 -10.62 -11.53
CA ILE A 54 -2.16 -10.45 -11.54
C ILE A 54 -2.80 -11.76 -11.98
N GLY A 55 -3.53 -12.38 -11.06
CA GLY A 55 -4.30 -13.59 -11.30
C GLY A 55 -5.61 -13.34 -12.03
N GLU A 56 -6.29 -14.45 -12.36
CA GLU A 56 -7.59 -14.41 -13.02
C GLU A 56 -8.65 -13.67 -12.20
N GLY A 57 -9.37 -12.78 -12.88
CA GLY A 57 -10.48 -12.03 -12.31
C GLY A 57 -11.72 -12.90 -12.14
N ARG A 58 -12.23 -13.01 -10.92
CA ARG A 58 -13.48 -13.71 -10.61
C ARG A 58 -14.62 -12.70 -10.47
N LEU A 59 -15.73 -12.98 -11.13
CA LEU A 59 -16.98 -12.25 -10.92
C LEU A 59 -17.78 -12.92 -9.81
N ILE A 60 -18.28 -12.13 -8.88
CA ILE A 60 -19.14 -12.58 -7.79
C ILE A 60 -20.59 -12.29 -8.16
N MET A 61 -21.50 -13.26 -7.97
CA MET A 61 -22.91 -13.01 -8.26
C MET A 61 -23.43 -11.82 -7.44
N GLY A 62 -24.10 -10.86 -8.09
CA GLY A 62 -24.63 -9.67 -7.43
C GLY A 62 -23.68 -8.46 -7.36
N ASP A 63 -22.40 -8.62 -7.69
CA ASP A 63 -21.46 -7.51 -7.88
C ASP A 63 -20.82 -7.63 -9.27
N GLY A 64 -21.06 -6.65 -10.14
CA GLY A 64 -20.50 -6.65 -11.50
C GLY A 64 -18.98 -6.43 -11.54
N ALA A 65 -18.35 -6.18 -10.39
CA ALA A 65 -16.91 -5.98 -10.29
C ALA A 65 -16.13 -7.29 -10.51
N ALA A 66 -14.93 -7.14 -11.06
CA ALA A 66 -13.96 -8.23 -11.19
C ALA A 66 -13.03 -8.23 -9.97
N TYR A 67 -12.90 -9.39 -9.34
CA TYR A 67 -12.01 -9.60 -8.20
C TYR A 67 -10.76 -10.33 -8.67
N HIS A 68 -9.63 -9.63 -8.66
CA HIS A 68 -8.34 -10.17 -9.07
C HIS A 68 -7.48 -10.46 -7.86
N ASN A 69 -6.88 -11.65 -7.81
CA ASN A 69 -5.80 -11.92 -6.85
C ASN A 69 -4.53 -11.24 -7.39
N VAL A 70 -3.93 -10.37 -6.60
CA VAL A 70 -2.76 -9.58 -7.00
C VAL A 70 -1.65 -9.79 -5.98
N VAL A 71 -0.46 -10.12 -6.47
CA VAL A 71 0.78 -10.09 -5.68
C VAL A 71 1.49 -8.79 -6.00
N PHE A 72 1.70 -7.96 -4.98
CA PHE A 72 2.31 -6.63 -5.15
C PHE A 72 3.41 -6.37 -4.12
N GLU A 73 4.36 -5.53 -4.49
CA GLU A 73 5.41 -5.01 -3.62
C GLU A 73 4.95 -3.70 -2.98
N ALA A 74 4.91 -3.66 -1.66
CA ALA A 74 4.63 -2.47 -0.88
C ALA A 74 5.84 -2.00 -0.08
N ILE A 75 5.94 -0.68 0.08
CA ILE A 75 6.97 -0.02 0.88
C ILE A 75 6.38 0.33 2.25
N PHE A 76 7.03 -0.17 3.28
CA PHE A 76 6.70 0.09 4.67
C PHE A 76 7.76 0.92 5.35
N PHE A 77 7.35 1.83 6.22
CA PHE A 77 8.21 2.51 7.17
C PHE A 77 8.04 1.90 8.56
N LYS A 78 9.14 1.37 9.09
CA LYS A 78 9.17 0.84 10.46
C LYS A 78 10.48 1.26 11.12
N PRO A 79 10.47 2.22 12.05
CA PRO A 79 11.67 2.54 12.82
C PRO A 79 11.96 1.41 13.80
N GLU A 80 13.23 0.99 13.87
CA GLU A 80 13.68 0.01 14.85
C GLU A 80 14.30 0.69 16.08
N GLN A 81 14.31 -0.04 17.20
CA GLN A 81 14.89 0.46 18.43
C GLN A 81 16.40 0.64 18.26
N HIS A 82 16.93 1.79 18.70
CA HIS A 82 18.34 2.18 18.57
C HIS A 82 18.82 2.46 17.13
N GLU A 83 17.89 2.68 16.20
CA GLU A 83 18.21 3.14 14.85
C GLU A 83 18.48 4.66 14.82
N ILE A 84 19.41 5.10 13.97
CA ILE A 84 19.79 6.51 13.80
C ILE A 84 19.17 7.02 12.49
N PHE A 85 18.56 8.19 12.54
CA PHE A 85 17.94 8.84 11.37
C PHE A 85 18.35 10.30 11.29
N ASP A 86 18.47 10.79 10.05
CA ASP A 86 18.53 12.21 9.75
C ASP A 86 17.09 12.73 9.58
N GLY A 87 16.77 13.85 10.23
CA GLY A 87 15.46 14.47 10.15
C GLY A 87 15.55 15.99 10.28
N GLU A 88 14.51 16.69 9.85
CA GLU A 88 14.43 18.15 9.90
C GLU A 88 13.49 18.56 11.04
N VAL A 89 13.92 19.49 11.89
CA VAL A 89 13.09 19.98 12.99
C VAL A 89 11.98 20.86 12.43
N ILE A 90 10.72 20.44 12.63
CA ILE A 90 9.54 21.20 12.20
C ILE A 90 9.02 22.16 13.27
N ASP A 91 9.20 21.84 14.55
CA ASP A 91 8.71 22.66 15.66
C ASP A 91 9.49 22.42 16.96
N ILE A 92 9.56 23.44 17.82
CA ILE A 92 10.25 23.40 19.11
C ILE A 92 9.28 23.87 20.19
N VAL A 93 9.08 23.01 21.18
CA VAL A 93 8.18 23.21 22.32
C VAL A 93 8.92 22.96 23.63
N ASP A 94 8.36 23.37 24.76
CA ASP A 94 9.01 23.28 26.07
C ASP A 94 9.40 21.84 26.47
N TYR A 95 8.74 20.81 25.89
CA TYR A 95 9.01 19.40 26.15
C TYR A 95 9.88 18.70 25.09
N GLY A 96 10.33 19.40 24.05
CA GLY A 96 11.23 18.81 23.05
C GLY A 96 11.15 19.44 21.66
N ALA A 97 11.77 18.78 20.70
CA ALA A 97 11.71 19.13 19.28
C ALA A 97 10.91 18.06 18.54
N PHE A 98 10.01 18.50 17.66
CA PHE A 98 9.37 17.63 16.68
C PHE A 98 10.27 17.57 15.45
N VAL A 99 10.69 16.35 15.11
CA VAL A 99 11.57 16.00 13.99
C VAL A 99 10.80 15.10 13.04
#